data_AF-A0A663A6Y9-F1
#
_entry.id   AF-A0A663A6Y9-F1
#
_cell.length_a   1.000
_cell.length_b   1.000
_cell.length_c   1.000
_cell.angle_alpha   90.00
_cell.angle_beta   90.00
_cell.angle_gamma   90.00
#
_symmetry.space_group_name_H-M   'P 1'
#
loop_
_entity.id
_entity.type
_entity.pdbx_description
1 polymer ?
#
loop_
_entity_poly.entity_id
_entity_poly.type
_entity_poly.pdbx_seq_one_letter_code
_entity_poly.pdbx_strand_id
1 'polypeptide(L)'
;MAADSGDDGLVSEPDADPGGRMSAPTGPGAAPGLAVGGEDGPHLAEPPTGYLADVVCLEWLEYLLTEFGPKNTVRTINYYERIGWIGEPVRDQLFDFLEGLTDSDYLYREEFGSTELTMDDHLESLEYIEELASEDIERVIVDRCEDLHRNGIQR
;
A
#
# COMPACT_ATOMS: atom_id res chain seq x y z
N MET A 1 -22.75 -25.26 69.89
CA MET A 1 -21.50 -25.02 70.63
C MET A 1 -20.55 -24.40 69.63
N ALA A 2 -20.17 -23.15 69.87
CA ALA A 2 -19.41 -22.30 68.95
C ALA A 2 -17.89 -22.44 69.19
N ALA A 3 -17.11 -22.21 68.14
CA ALA A 3 -15.73 -21.71 68.16
C ALA A 3 -15.55 -21.05 66.78
N ASP A 4 -15.58 -19.73 66.65
CA ASP A 4 -14.63 -18.70 67.11
C ASP A 4 -13.53 -18.41 66.09
N SER A 5 -13.28 -17.11 65.94
CA SER A 5 -12.67 -16.39 64.83
C SER A 5 -11.16 -16.21 64.95
N GLY A 6 -10.53 -15.71 63.88
CA GLY A 6 -9.17 -15.17 63.84
C GLY A 6 -8.33 -15.88 62.78
N ASP A 7 -7.49 -15.24 61.99
CA ASP A 7 -6.90 -13.91 62.06
C ASP A 7 -6.17 -13.63 60.72
N ASP A 8 -5.88 -12.34 60.55
CA ASP A 8 -5.08 -11.60 59.58
C ASP A 8 -4.02 -12.33 58.74
N GLY A 9 -3.87 -11.85 57.49
CA GLY A 9 -2.83 -12.33 56.59
C GLY A 9 -2.76 -11.53 55.29
N LEU A 10 -2.68 -10.20 55.39
CA LEU A 10 -2.23 -9.35 54.31
C LEU A 10 -0.80 -9.76 53.92
N VAL A 11 -0.57 -10.24 52.70
CA VAL A 11 0.78 -10.31 52.12
C VAL A 11 0.79 -9.53 50.80
N SER A 12 1.34 -8.33 50.88
CA SER A 12 1.87 -7.58 49.76
C SER A 12 3.17 -8.24 49.27
N GLU A 13 3.23 -8.44 47.94
CA GLU A 13 4.32 -8.59 46.96
C GLU A 13 5.74 -9.01 47.38
N PRO A 14 6.47 -9.68 46.47
CA PRO A 14 7.46 -8.90 45.72
C PRO A 14 7.60 -9.25 44.23
N ASP A 15 7.84 -8.19 43.46
CA ASP A 15 8.64 -8.06 42.24
C ASP A 15 9.03 -9.33 41.45
N ALA A 16 8.53 -9.43 40.22
CA ALA A 16 9.20 -10.16 39.14
C ALA A 16 8.89 -9.54 37.76
N ASP A 17 9.71 -8.58 37.35
CA ASP A 17 10.06 -8.29 35.95
C ASP A 17 11.59 -8.09 35.95
N PRO A 18 12.40 -8.38 34.89
CA PRO A 18 12.02 -8.66 33.51
C PRO A 18 12.77 -9.82 32.84
N GLY A 19 12.16 -10.45 31.83
CA GLY A 19 12.92 -11.42 31.03
C GLY A 19 12.12 -12.29 30.07
N GLY A 20 11.46 -11.69 29.09
CA GLY A 20 10.73 -12.43 28.05
C GLY A 20 10.78 -11.72 26.70
N ARG A 21 11.98 -11.50 26.14
CA ARG A 21 12.12 -11.22 24.71
C ARG A 21 11.63 -12.44 23.93
N MET A 22 10.35 -12.44 23.55
CA MET A 22 9.84 -13.36 22.54
C MET A 22 9.93 -12.66 21.18
N SER A 23 10.76 -13.27 20.36
CA SER A 23 11.23 -12.84 19.05
C SER A 23 10.12 -12.35 18.15
N ALA A 24 10.39 -11.21 17.49
CA ALA A 24 9.69 -10.80 16.29
C ALA A 24 9.72 -11.94 15.25
N PRO A 25 8.64 -12.18 14.49
CA PRO A 25 8.73 -12.98 13.29
C PRO A 25 9.55 -12.22 12.25
N THR A 26 10.85 -12.54 12.18
CA THR A 26 11.67 -12.25 11.00
C THR A 26 11.22 -13.19 9.89
N GLY A 27 10.25 -12.76 9.08
CA GLY A 27 9.97 -13.39 7.80
C GLY A 27 11.07 -13.01 6.79
N PRO A 28 11.70 -13.97 6.10
CA PRO A 28 12.55 -13.66 4.95
C PRO A 28 11.64 -13.47 3.74
N GLY A 29 11.38 -12.22 3.40
CA GLY A 29 10.60 -11.84 2.23
C GLY A 29 10.85 -10.39 1.85
N ALA A 30 12.05 -9.86 2.13
CA ALA A 30 12.50 -8.66 1.47
C ALA A 30 12.90 -9.07 0.05
N ALA A 31 12.00 -8.86 -0.91
CA ALA A 31 12.38 -8.84 -2.31
C ALA A 31 13.52 -7.82 -2.47
N PRO A 32 14.67 -8.22 -3.04
CA PRO A 32 15.80 -7.31 -3.17
C PRO A 32 15.60 -6.40 -4.39
N GLY A 33 15.52 -5.09 -4.15
CA GLY A 33 16.19 -4.11 -5.02
C GLY A 33 15.34 -3.21 -5.93
N LEU A 34 14.31 -2.51 -5.44
CA LEU A 34 13.87 -1.20 -6.00
C LEU A 34 13.49 -0.18 -4.92
N ALA A 35 14.20 -0.18 -3.79
CA ALA A 35 14.14 0.98 -2.92
C ALA A 35 14.96 2.13 -3.53
N VAL A 36 14.41 2.80 -4.55
CA VAL A 36 14.71 4.20 -4.86
C VAL A 36 13.62 4.99 -4.17
N GLY A 37 13.91 5.40 -2.94
CA GLY A 37 13.01 6.13 -2.07
C GLY A 37 13.85 6.67 -0.92
N GLY A 38 14.86 7.47 -1.27
CA GLY A 38 15.97 7.73 -0.36
C GLY A 38 16.92 8.83 -0.81
N GLU A 39 16.39 10.01 -1.12
CA GLU A 39 16.99 11.33 -0.80
C GLU A 39 16.07 12.50 -1.23
N ASP A 40 15.16 12.29 -2.19
CA ASP A 40 14.28 13.32 -2.79
C ASP A 40 12.78 13.26 -2.41
N GLY A 41 12.37 12.35 -1.51
CA GLY A 41 10.96 12.14 -1.14
C GLY A 41 10.24 11.12 -2.06
N PRO A 42 8.92 10.90 -1.87
CA PRO A 42 8.19 9.94 -2.69
C PRO A 42 8.01 10.41 -4.12
N HIS A 43 7.98 9.46 -5.07
CA HIS A 43 7.80 9.76 -6.50
C HIS A 43 6.51 10.54 -6.76
N LEU A 44 5.41 10.14 -6.10
CA LEU A 44 4.14 10.85 -6.13
C LEU A 44 3.73 11.21 -4.69
N ALA A 45 4.07 12.43 -4.25
CA ALA A 45 3.85 12.85 -2.86
C ALA A 45 2.39 13.24 -2.57
N GLU A 46 1.77 13.96 -3.49
CA GLU A 46 0.42 14.50 -3.36
C GLU A 46 -0.47 13.96 -4.48
N PRO A 47 -1.79 13.86 -4.26
CA PRO A 47 -2.71 13.35 -5.26
C PRO A 47 -2.70 14.28 -6.47
N PRO A 48 -2.49 13.75 -7.68
CA PRO A 48 -2.51 14.57 -8.88
C PRO A 48 -3.93 15.09 -9.09
N THR A 49 -4.03 16.35 -9.48
CA THR A 49 -5.33 17.03 -9.60
C THR A 49 -5.81 17.06 -11.04
N GLY A 50 -7.10 16.85 -11.24
CA GLY A 50 -7.76 17.04 -12.53
C GLY A 50 -8.26 15.73 -13.12
N TYR A 51 -9.20 15.86 -14.05
CA TYR A 51 -9.96 14.72 -14.57
C TYR A 51 -9.10 13.64 -15.24
N LEU A 52 -8.07 14.04 -15.99
CA LEU A 52 -7.19 13.06 -16.66
C LEU A 52 -6.34 12.29 -15.66
N ALA A 53 -5.90 12.94 -14.58
CA ALA A 53 -5.19 12.26 -13.50
C ALA A 53 -6.10 11.23 -12.82
N ASP A 54 -7.37 11.60 -12.54
CA ASP A 54 -8.36 10.66 -12.00
C ASP A 54 -8.55 9.46 -12.94
N VAL A 55 -8.63 9.68 -14.26
CA VAL A 55 -8.75 8.60 -15.25
C VAL A 55 -7.54 7.66 -15.21
N VAL A 56 -6.32 8.18 -15.15
CA VAL A 56 -5.10 7.36 -15.07
C VAL A 56 -5.02 6.60 -13.74
N CYS A 57 -5.40 7.22 -12.62
CA CYS A 57 -5.51 6.54 -11.33
C CYS A 57 -6.51 5.36 -11.41
N LEU A 58 -7.67 5.57 -12.02
CA LEU A 58 -8.68 4.52 -12.18
C LEU A 58 -8.21 3.39 -13.09
N GLU A 59 -7.52 3.71 -14.19
CA GLU A 59 -6.91 2.73 -15.10
C GLU A 59 -5.88 1.86 -14.36
N TRP A 60 -5.01 2.49 -13.57
CA TRP A 60 -4.03 1.77 -12.76
C TRP A 60 -4.69 0.87 -11.70
N LEU A 61 -5.72 1.36 -11.02
CA LEU A 61 -6.48 0.57 -10.05
C LEU A 61 -7.23 -0.59 -10.71
N GLU A 62 -7.78 -0.39 -11.91
CA GLU A 62 -8.43 -1.46 -12.69
C GLU A 62 -7.43 -2.57 -13.04
N TYR A 63 -6.22 -2.21 -13.49
CA TYR A 63 -5.14 -3.17 -13.72
C TYR A 63 -4.86 -3.99 -12.46
N LEU A 64 -4.62 -3.33 -11.32
CA LEU A 64 -4.29 -4.02 -10.07
C LEU A 64 -5.44 -4.92 -9.58
N LEU A 65 -6.69 -4.46 -9.71
CA LEU A 65 -7.88 -5.21 -9.30
C LEU A 65 -8.11 -6.41 -10.20
N THR A 66 -7.92 -6.26 -11.51
CA THR A 66 -8.18 -7.31 -12.50
C THR A 66 -7.16 -8.44 -12.38
N GLU A 67 -5.88 -8.09 -12.24
CA GLU A 67 -4.79 -9.08 -12.22
C GLU A 67 -4.60 -9.74 -10.84
N PHE A 68 -4.73 -8.98 -9.75
CA PHE A 68 -4.35 -9.45 -8.42
C PHE A 68 -5.51 -9.54 -7.42
N GLY A 69 -6.66 -8.94 -7.75
CA GLY A 69 -7.84 -8.91 -6.91
C GLY A 69 -7.73 -7.94 -5.72
N PRO A 70 -8.88 -7.60 -5.08
CA PRO A 70 -8.97 -6.44 -4.19
C PRO A 70 -8.04 -6.51 -2.97
N LYS A 71 -7.87 -7.70 -2.40
CA LYS A 71 -7.01 -7.89 -1.22
C LYS A 71 -5.53 -7.60 -1.52
N ASN A 72 -5.02 -8.09 -2.66
CA ASN A 72 -3.64 -7.82 -3.05
C ASN A 72 -3.48 -6.35 -3.45
N THR A 73 -4.45 -5.75 -4.14
CA THR A 73 -4.43 -4.33 -4.48
C THR A 73 -4.21 -3.45 -3.24
N VAL A 74 -4.96 -3.69 -2.16
CA VAL A 74 -4.79 -2.95 -0.90
C VAL A 74 -3.39 -3.13 -0.31
N ARG A 75 -2.90 -4.37 -0.26
CA ARG A 75 -1.54 -4.67 0.23
C ARG A 75 -0.47 -3.97 -0.59
N THR A 76 -0.65 -3.92 -1.90
CA THR A 76 0.26 -3.28 -2.85
C THR A 76 0.30 -1.77 -2.64
N ILE A 77 -0.86 -1.11 -2.52
CA ILE A 77 -0.94 0.33 -2.26
C ILE A 77 -0.25 0.68 -0.92
N ASN A 78 -0.53 -0.10 0.14
CA ASN A 78 0.15 0.05 1.43
C ASN A 78 1.66 -0.20 1.33
N TYR A 79 2.09 -1.14 0.49
CA TYR A 79 3.50 -1.42 0.25
C TYR A 79 4.20 -0.23 -0.43
N TYR A 80 3.58 0.35 -1.46
CA TYR A 80 4.11 1.50 -2.19
C TYR A 80 4.24 2.75 -1.32
N GLU A 81 3.29 3.02 -0.45
CA GLU A 81 3.41 4.11 0.52
C GLU A 81 4.58 3.84 1.48
N ARG A 82 4.67 2.64 2.02
CA ARG A 82 5.73 2.26 2.97
C ARG A 82 7.14 2.37 2.39
N ILE A 83 7.34 2.05 1.11
CA ILE A 83 8.65 2.17 0.45
C ILE A 83 8.91 3.56 -0.16
N GLY A 84 7.94 4.48 -0.02
CA GLY A 84 8.06 5.85 -0.49
C GLY A 84 7.94 5.99 -2.01
N TRP A 85 7.14 5.16 -2.68
CA TRP A 85 6.77 5.43 -4.08
C TRP A 85 5.61 6.40 -4.17
N ILE A 86 4.65 6.28 -3.26
CA ILE A 86 3.53 7.21 -3.13
C ILE A 86 3.51 7.82 -1.72
N GLY A 87 2.94 9.00 -1.57
CA GLY A 87 2.65 9.61 -0.28
C GLY A 87 1.37 9.07 0.33
N GLU A 88 1.21 9.24 1.65
CA GLU A 88 -0.03 8.95 2.38
C GLU A 88 -1.28 9.64 1.76
N PRO A 89 -1.22 10.92 1.35
CA PRO A 89 -2.37 11.56 0.68
C PRO A 89 -2.83 10.84 -0.59
N VAL A 90 -1.87 10.36 -1.39
CA VAL A 90 -2.14 9.59 -2.62
C VAL A 90 -2.75 8.24 -2.28
N ARG A 91 -2.16 7.54 -1.30
CA ARG A 91 -2.66 6.26 -0.78
C ARG A 91 -4.14 6.39 -0.39
N ASP A 92 -4.50 7.45 0.33
CA ASP A 92 -5.86 7.69 0.79
C ASP A 92 -6.82 7.97 -0.39
N GLN A 93 -6.41 8.77 -1.38
CA GLN A 93 -7.22 8.99 -2.59
C GLN A 93 -7.47 7.69 -3.36
N LEU A 94 -6.45 6.84 -3.52
CA LEU A 94 -6.59 5.56 -4.19
C LEU A 94 -7.58 4.64 -3.45
N PHE A 95 -7.57 4.67 -2.12
CA PHE A 95 -8.55 3.94 -1.33
C PHE A 95 -9.97 4.47 -1.50
N ASP A 96 -10.15 5.79 -1.56
CA ASP A 96 -11.45 6.39 -1.83
C ASP A 96 -12.00 5.96 -3.21
N PHE A 97 -11.12 5.84 -4.23
CA PHE A 97 -11.51 5.27 -5.53
C PHE A 97 -11.84 3.77 -5.44
N LEU A 98 -11.06 2.97 -4.71
CA LEU A 98 -11.32 1.55 -4.52
C LEU A 98 -12.65 1.26 -3.83
N GLU A 99 -13.04 2.10 -2.86
CA GLU A 99 -14.35 2.03 -2.20
C GLU A 99 -15.49 2.26 -3.20
N GLY A 100 -15.28 3.09 -4.24
CA GLY A 100 -16.25 3.31 -5.31
C GLY A 100 -16.22 2.25 -6.43
N LEU A 101 -15.07 1.61 -6.67
CA LEU A 101 -14.87 0.62 -7.73
C LEU A 101 -15.30 -0.80 -7.33
N THR A 102 -15.36 -1.10 -6.03
CA THR A 102 -15.65 -2.46 -5.55
C THR A 102 -16.93 -2.51 -4.71
N ASP A 103 -17.76 -3.53 -4.93
CA ASP A 103 -18.93 -3.82 -4.08
C ASP A 103 -18.53 -4.51 -2.75
N SER A 104 -17.27 -4.38 -2.32
CA SER A 104 -16.70 -5.21 -1.26
C SER A 104 -16.71 -4.51 0.09
N ASP A 105 -17.65 -4.89 0.95
CA ASP A 105 -17.71 -4.51 2.38
C ASP A 105 -16.46 -4.92 3.20
N TYR A 106 -15.50 -5.64 2.59
CA TYR A 106 -14.31 -6.21 3.23
C TYR A 106 -13.00 -5.55 2.81
N LEU A 107 -13.03 -4.38 2.17
CA LEU A 107 -11.79 -3.62 1.92
C LEU A 107 -11.26 -3.03 3.22
N TYR A 108 -10.39 -3.78 3.90
CA TYR A 108 -9.67 -3.29 5.06
C TYR A 108 -8.49 -2.45 4.59
N ARG A 109 -8.59 -1.12 4.69
CA ARG A 109 -7.52 -0.16 4.37
C ARG A 109 -6.18 -0.54 5.01
N GLU A 110 -6.23 -1.18 6.18
CA GLU A 110 -5.08 -1.64 6.97
C GLU A 110 -4.69 -3.11 6.70
N GLU A 111 -4.88 -3.61 5.47
CA GLU A 111 -4.38 -4.93 5.09
C GLU A 111 -2.90 -4.85 4.68
N PHE A 112 -2.05 -5.55 5.42
CA PHE A 112 -0.60 -5.64 5.18
C PHE A 112 -0.16 -7.09 4.94
N GLY A 113 0.94 -7.28 4.22
CA GLY A 113 1.50 -8.59 3.93
C GLY A 113 2.46 -8.57 2.74
N SER A 114 2.88 -9.75 2.29
CA SER A 114 3.55 -9.88 0.99
C SER A 114 2.55 -9.60 -0.14
N THR A 115 3.00 -8.88 -1.15
CA THR A 115 2.30 -8.74 -2.44
C THR A 115 2.54 -10.00 -3.27
N GLU A 116 1.60 -10.33 -4.15
CA GLU A 116 1.74 -11.44 -5.12
C GLU A 116 2.26 -10.95 -6.50
N LEU A 117 2.53 -9.64 -6.63
CA LEU A 117 3.06 -9.01 -7.83
C LEU A 117 4.48 -9.50 -8.13
N THR A 118 4.76 -9.72 -9.41
CA THR A 118 6.10 -9.95 -9.92
C THR A 118 6.87 -8.64 -10.03
N MET A 119 8.16 -8.76 -10.35
CA MET A 119 9.03 -7.60 -10.57
C MET A 119 8.54 -6.73 -11.74
N ASP A 120 8.06 -7.34 -12.83
CA ASP A 120 7.56 -6.62 -14.00
C ASP A 120 6.25 -5.88 -13.68
N ASP A 121 5.37 -6.47 -12.86
CA ASP A 121 4.13 -5.82 -12.41
C ASP A 121 4.38 -4.58 -11.53
N HIS A 122 5.48 -4.63 -10.75
CA HIS A 122 5.94 -3.47 -9.99
C HIS A 122 6.48 -2.36 -10.90
N LEU A 123 7.16 -2.71 -12.00
CA LEU A 123 7.62 -1.71 -12.98
C LEU A 123 6.44 -1.07 -13.72
N GLU A 124 5.44 -1.86 -14.11
CA GLU A 124 4.23 -1.33 -14.74
C GLU A 124 3.50 -0.37 -13.80
N SER A 125 3.39 -0.71 -12.51
CA SER A 125 2.87 0.24 -11.51
C SER A 125 3.72 1.50 -11.37
N LEU A 126 5.04 1.39 -11.49
CA LEU A 126 5.94 2.55 -11.40
C LEU A 126 5.78 3.47 -12.61
N GLU A 127 5.54 2.94 -13.81
CA GLU A 127 5.25 3.73 -15.00
C GLU A 127 3.98 4.58 -14.81
N TYR A 128 2.90 4.02 -14.24
CA TYR A 128 1.70 4.79 -13.87
C TYR A 128 2.01 5.88 -12.84
N ILE A 129 2.81 5.56 -11.81
CA ILE A 129 3.19 6.53 -10.77
C ILE A 129 4.02 7.68 -11.37
N GLU A 130 4.94 7.39 -12.29
CA GLU A 130 5.74 8.39 -13.00
C GLU A 130 4.89 9.26 -13.93
N GLU A 131 3.92 8.67 -14.64
CA GLU A 131 2.95 9.41 -15.46
C GLU A 131 2.12 10.37 -14.59
N LEU A 132 1.61 9.88 -13.46
CA LEU A 132 0.84 10.68 -12.50
C LEU A 132 1.66 11.77 -11.81
N ALA A 133 2.96 11.57 -11.63
CA ALA A 133 3.88 12.55 -11.07
C ALA A 133 4.31 13.64 -12.08
N SER A 134 3.98 13.47 -13.37
CA SER A 134 4.30 14.44 -14.40
C SER A 134 3.59 15.77 -14.18
N GLU A 135 4.31 16.89 -14.38
CA GLU A 135 3.72 18.23 -14.36
C GLU A 135 2.78 18.49 -15.55
N ASP A 136 2.86 17.67 -16.61
CA ASP A 136 2.09 17.80 -17.86
C ASP A 136 1.51 16.44 -18.29
N ILE A 137 0.59 15.91 -17.49
CA ILE A 137 -0.12 14.64 -17.74
C ILE A 137 -0.83 14.66 -19.11
N GLU A 138 -1.39 15.81 -19.50
CA GLU A 138 -2.03 15.98 -20.81
C GLU A 138 -1.09 15.61 -21.95
N ARG A 139 0.14 16.13 -21.91
CA ARG A 139 1.16 15.83 -22.91
C ARG A 139 1.59 14.36 -22.88
N VAL A 140 1.78 13.78 -21.70
CA VAL A 140 2.16 12.36 -21.57
C VAL A 140 1.11 11.45 -22.19
N ILE A 141 -0.18 11.70 -21.94
CA ILE A 141 -1.28 10.93 -22.51
C ILE A 141 -1.32 11.06 -24.04
N VAL A 142 -1.08 12.26 -24.58
CA VAL A 142 -1.00 12.47 -26.04
C VAL A 142 0.15 11.68 -26.64
N ASP A 143 1.34 11.72 -26.03
CA ASP A 143 2.51 10.98 -26.48
C ASP A 143 2.25 9.45 -26.44
N ARG A 144 1.61 8.95 -25.37
CA ARG A 144 1.16 7.55 -25.21
C ARG A 144 0.19 7.14 -26.32
N CYS A 145 -0.78 7.99 -26.64
CA CYS A 145 -1.74 7.75 -27.72
C CYS A 145 -1.07 7.72 -29.09
N GLU A 146 -0.13 8.63 -29.35
CA GLU A 146 0.62 8.67 -30.61
C GLU A 146 1.50 7.44 -30.78
N ASP A 147 2.15 6.96 -29.72
CA ASP A 147 2.97 5.75 -29.75
C ASP A 147 2.11 4.49 -29.95
N LEU A 148 0.96 4.40 -29.28
CA LEU A 148 0.01 3.31 -29.50
C LEU A 148 -0.51 3.32 -30.95
N HIS A 149 -0.80 4.50 -31.50
CA HIS A 149 -1.22 4.65 -32.89
C HIS A 149 -0.09 4.27 -33.86
N ARG A 150 1.15 4.69 -33.58
CA ARG A 150 2.33 4.37 -34.40
C ARG A 150 2.63 2.87 -34.40
N ASN A 151 2.48 2.21 -33.26
CA ASN A 151 2.72 0.78 -33.08
C ASN A 151 1.53 -0.09 -33.57
N GLY A 152 0.32 0.48 -33.60
CA GLY A 152 -0.91 -0.19 -34.03
C GLY A 152 -1.06 -0.36 -35.55
N ILE A 153 -0.38 0.45 -36.38
CA ILE A 153 -0.47 0.36 -37.86
C ILE A 153 0.50 -0.71 -38.45
N GLN A 154 1.25 -1.43 -37.62
CA GLN A 154 2.20 -2.48 -38.06
C GLN A 154 1.62 -3.92 -38.00
N ARG A 155 0.29 -4.09 -38.04
CA ARG A 155 -0.38 -5.42 -38.10
C ARG A 155 -1.25 -5.59 -39.33
#